data_AF-A0A8T5RG77-F1
#
_entry.id   AF-A0A8T5RG77-F1
#
_cell.length_a   1.000
_cell.length_b   1.000
_cell.length_c   1.000
_cell.angle_alpha   90.00
_cell.angle_beta   90.00
_cell.angle_gamma   90.00
#
_symmetry.space_group_name_H-M   'P 1'
#
loop_
_entity.id
_entity.type
_entity.pdbx_description
1 polymer ?
#
loop_
_entity_poly.entity_id
_entity_poly.type
_entity_poly.pdbx_seq_one_letter_code
_entity_poly.pdbx_strand_id
1 'polypeptide(L)'
;MTRYYLLILKVINALVFLWILAIFLSIFHFNEVIITSEGEFVLSSFLTSLRNILTYAIFTVAYGVAFICVMVASILFIAVQPFMRTLLEQFFRGLLSLWFTFPNGTTPEFSEIPDLIGQEFAVFSENFYLIAFQILFIIAIYYAIKAFLKTDPKNDLRVVGSIVLMLVVPLMVFGFKDMLELFNITIPYLEDLPYPLDPSLEVIPIDNIFQFYASPVILLAIASYIYLEMAFQINYTFTVTKPSLERSYRLEAQLHVLQSESYYITANVDKIKEEAKKRKQELKIEEKATIGKFFAKTGDTFSYVKEMIEKRKLEDEEKKLITAASKTRRLGRYIHRLFQEDNEARDTLTAKSSAPKPKSLIVSTIINFIFRVGLLIIISFIIIHPKWFMENVFNLPPAIIESVAMYSPEVIIILLVPLMLIFPVISKIISSIKHRNLIIRLQQEGRIKEILASVGDYVKKEDIKEDKDIEIQETTV
;
A
#
# COMPACT_ATOMS: atom_id res chain seq x y z
N MET A 1 1.65 21.30 11.23
CA MET A 1 2.66 21.38 10.15
C MET A 1 2.92 20.05 9.46
N THR A 2 3.14 18.94 10.19
CA THR A 2 3.44 17.62 9.58
C THR A 2 2.34 17.08 8.65
N ARG A 3 1.05 17.33 8.95
CA ARG A 3 -0.08 17.00 8.06
C ARG A 3 -0.05 17.77 6.74
N TYR A 4 0.25 19.07 6.77
CA TYR A 4 0.38 19.89 5.56
C TYR A 4 1.55 19.44 4.70
N TYR A 5 2.67 19.10 5.33
CA TYR A 5 3.83 18.54 4.62
C TYR A 5 3.49 17.22 3.90
N LEU A 6 2.84 16.28 4.59
CA LEU A 6 2.40 15.03 3.97
C LEU A 6 1.41 15.26 2.83
N LEU A 7 0.49 16.23 2.98
CA LEU A 7 -0.46 16.59 1.93
C LEU A 7 0.27 17.18 0.72
N ILE A 8 1.21 18.09 0.92
CA ILE A 8 2.04 18.66 -0.16
C ILE A 8 2.77 17.54 -0.92
N LEU A 9 3.42 16.61 -0.21
CA LEU A 9 4.08 15.48 -0.87
C LEU A 9 3.10 14.61 -1.67
N LYS A 10 1.90 14.35 -1.14
CA LYS A 10 0.85 13.61 -1.87
C LYS A 10 0.40 14.33 -3.14
N VAL A 11 0.25 15.66 -3.08
CA VAL A 11 -0.10 16.48 -4.25
C VAL A 11 1.02 16.43 -5.29
N ILE A 12 2.29 16.55 -4.87
CA ILE A 12 3.43 16.42 -5.78
C ILE A 12 3.45 15.02 -6.43
N ASN A 13 3.22 13.96 -5.65
CA ASN A 13 3.17 12.59 -6.19
C ASN A 13 2.03 12.42 -7.21
N ALA A 14 0.86 13.02 -6.94
CA ALA A 14 -0.26 13.01 -7.89
C ALA A 14 0.04 13.79 -9.17
N LEU A 15 0.76 14.92 -9.08
CA LEU A 15 1.22 15.67 -10.25
C LEU A 15 2.22 14.85 -11.09
N VAL A 16 3.13 14.12 -10.45
CA VAL A 16 4.04 13.21 -11.16
C VAL A 16 3.26 12.07 -11.82
N PHE A 17 2.22 11.55 -11.20
CA PHE A 17 1.35 10.57 -11.85
C PHE A 17 0.65 11.13 -13.09
N LEU A 18 0.13 12.37 -13.03
CA LEU A 18 -0.42 13.04 -14.21
C LEU A 18 0.62 13.22 -15.32
N TRP A 19 1.88 13.49 -14.95
CA TRP A 19 2.97 13.56 -15.91
C TRP A 19 3.30 12.20 -16.54
N ILE A 20 3.30 11.12 -15.75
CA ILE A 20 3.40 9.73 -16.25
C ILE A 20 2.28 9.45 -17.25
N LEU A 21 1.03 9.80 -16.93
CA LEU A 21 -0.10 9.61 -17.84
C LEU A 21 0.08 10.40 -19.14
N ALA A 22 0.53 11.65 -19.08
CA ALA A 22 0.78 12.46 -20.27
C ALA A 22 1.86 11.85 -21.17
N ILE A 23 2.96 11.36 -20.59
CA ILE A 23 4.02 10.68 -21.35
C ILE A 23 3.49 9.35 -21.91
N PHE A 24 2.79 8.55 -21.10
CA PHE A 24 2.23 7.28 -21.52
C PHE A 24 1.26 7.44 -22.69
N LEU A 25 0.35 8.41 -22.65
CA LEU A 25 -0.62 8.67 -23.72
C LEU A 25 0.04 9.21 -25.01
N SER A 26 1.27 9.71 -24.93
CA SER A 26 2.06 10.07 -26.11
C SER A 26 2.70 8.86 -26.79
N ILE A 27 2.87 7.75 -26.08
CA ILE A 27 3.52 6.53 -26.56
C ILE A 27 2.49 5.45 -26.88
N PHE A 28 1.36 5.47 -26.18
CA PHE A 28 0.32 4.46 -26.27
C PHE A 28 -0.91 5.05 -26.96
N HIS A 29 -1.22 4.58 -28.16
CA HIS A 29 -2.34 5.04 -28.97
C HIS A 29 -3.67 4.51 -28.42
N PHE A 30 -4.18 5.16 -27.38
CA PHE A 30 -5.38 4.71 -26.67
C PHE A 30 -6.65 4.69 -27.55
N ASN A 31 -6.67 5.45 -28.65
CA ASN A 31 -7.76 5.43 -29.62
C ASN A 31 -7.90 4.05 -30.29
N GLU A 32 -6.79 3.41 -30.63
CA GLU A 32 -6.75 2.07 -31.24
C GLU A 32 -7.21 0.97 -30.27
N VAL A 33 -7.25 1.30 -28.98
CA VAL A 33 -7.70 0.39 -27.93
C VAL A 33 -9.18 0.57 -27.60
N ILE A 34 -9.75 1.76 -27.83
CA ILE A 34 -11.17 2.02 -27.56
C ILE A 34 -12.05 1.63 -28.77
N ILE A 35 -11.55 1.90 -29.98
CA ILE A 35 -12.32 1.83 -31.21
C ILE A 35 -11.70 0.76 -32.12
N THR A 36 -12.52 -0.14 -32.66
CA THR A 36 -12.09 -1.13 -33.66
C THR A 36 -11.76 -0.47 -35.00
N SER A 37 -11.11 -1.20 -35.90
CA SER A 37 -10.89 -0.78 -37.29
C SER A 37 -12.17 -0.33 -38.02
N GLU A 38 -13.31 -0.90 -37.64
CA GLU A 38 -14.64 -0.59 -38.18
C GLU A 38 -15.34 0.61 -37.51
N GLY A 39 -14.73 1.25 -36.52
CA GLY A 39 -15.29 2.43 -35.84
C GLY A 39 -16.26 2.08 -34.70
N GLU A 40 -16.38 0.82 -34.30
CA GLU A 40 -17.21 0.39 -33.18
C GLU A 40 -16.45 0.39 -31.86
N PHE A 41 -17.15 0.50 -30.73
CA PHE A 41 -16.51 0.31 -29.43
C PHE A 41 -16.09 -1.14 -29.25
N VAL A 42 -14.83 -1.37 -28.90
CA VAL A 42 -14.25 -2.70 -28.67
C VAL A 42 -15.10 -3.56 -27.72
N LEU A 43 -15.65 -2.97 -26.65
CA LEU A 43 -16.50 -3.71 -25.70
C LEU A 43 -17.83 -4.16 -26.32
N SER A 44 -18.39 -3.37 -27.24
CA SER A 44 -19.60 -3.74 -27.99
C SER A 44 -19.30 -4.84 -29.01
N SER A 45 -18.18 -4.70 -29.73
CA SER A 45 -17.71 -5.70 -30.70
C SER A 45 -17.40 -7.04 -30.01
N PHE A 46 -16.74 -7.01 -28.85
CA PHE A 46 -16.49 -8.20 -28.02
C PHE A 46 -17.77 -8.95 -27.62
N LEU A 47 -18.77 -8.23 -27.11
CA LEU A 47 -20.04 -8.83 -26.70
C LEU A 47 -20.81 -9.38 -27.90
N THR A 48 -20.75 -8.68 -29.03
CA THR A 48 -21.38 -9.10 -30.29
C THR A 48 -20.73 -10.37 -30.82
N SER A 49 -19.41 -10.42 -30.87
CA SER A 49 -18.67 -11.59 -31.34
C SER A 49 -18.86 -12.79 -30.40
N LEU A 50 -18.81 -12.60 -29.08
CA LEU A 50 -19.11 -13.66 -28.11
C LEU A 50 -20.54 -14.21 -28.30
N ARG A 51 -21.51 -13.33 -28.53
CA ARG A 51 -22.89 -13.74 -28.84
C ARG A 51 -22.97 -14.52 -30.15
N ASN A 52 -22.25 -14.09 -31.19
CA ASN A 52 -22.24 -14.74 -32.50
C ASN A 52 -21.59 -16.14 -32.40
N ILE A 53 -20.45 -16.29 -31.72
CA ILE A 53 -19.80 -17.58 -31.45
C ILE A 53 -20.77 -18.53 -30.74
N LEU A 54 -21.42 -18.07 -29.67
CA LEU A 54 -22.40 -18.88 -28.95
C LEU A 54 -23.59 -19.26 -29.82
N THR A 55 -24.07 -18.34 -30.66
CA THR A 55 -25.16 -18.57 -31.61
C THR A 55 -24.80 -19.65 -32.61
N TYR A 56 -23.62 -19.55 -33.24
CA TYR A 56 -23.12 -20.55 -34.18
C TYR A 56 -22.88 -21.90 -33.50
N ALA A 57 -22.33 -21.93 -32.29
CA ALA A 57 -22.09 -23.16 -31.55
C ALA A 57 -23.39 -23.89 -31.19
N ILE A 58 -24.37 -23.17 -30.64
CA ILE A 58 -25.69 -23.73 -30.30
C ILE A 58 -26.40 -24.20 -31.56
N PHE A 59 -26.37 -23.41 -32.64
CA PHE A 59 -26.96 -23.79 -33.93
C PHE A 59 -26.30 -25.06 -34.49
N THR A 60 -24.97 -25.17 -34.42
CA THR A 60 -24.22 -26.37 -34.88
C THR A 60 -24.64 -27.61 -34.11
N VAL A 61 -24.78 -27.51 -32.79
CA VAL A 61 -25.23 -28.64 -31.96
C VAL A 61 -26.68 -29.01 -32.30
N ALA A 62 -27.58 -28.04 -32.36
CA ALA A 62 -28.99 -28.29 -32.64
C ALA A 62 -29.22 -28.88 -34.05
N TYR A 63 -28.58 -28.30 -35.07
CA TYR A 63 -28.64 -28.79 -36.44
C TYR A 63 -27.90 -30.12 -36.62
N GLY A 64 -26.77 -30.31 -35.92
CA GLY A 64 -26.02 -31.57 -35.92
C GLY A 64 -26.82 -32.74 -35.34
N VAL A 65 -27.58 -32.52 -34.27
CA VAL A 65 -28.52 -33.53 -33.73
C VAL A 65 -29.58 -33.89 -34.78
N ALA A 66 -30.20 -32.89 -35.42
CA ALA A 66 -31.18 -33.12 -36.47
C ALA A 66 -30.58 -33.88 -37.67
N PHE A 67 -29.36 -33.52 -38.08
CA PHE A 67 -28.61 -34.18 -39.14
C PHE A 67 -28.35 -35.66 -38.82
N ILE A 68 -27.87 -35.97 -37.60
CA ILE A 68 -27.62 -37.35 -37.17
C ILE A 68 -28.93 -38.15 -37.15
N CYS A 69 -30.01 -37.59 -36.62
CA CYS A 69 -31.33 -38.25 -36.62
C CYS A 69 -31.82 -38.56 -38.04
N VAL A 70 -31.69 -37.60 -38.96
CA VAL A 70 -32.04 -37.76 -40.37
C VAL A 70 -31.17 -38.81 -41.06
N MET A 71 -29.86 -38.84 -40.79
CA MET A 71 -28.93 -39.83 -41.32
C MET A 71 -29.27 -41.25 -40.86
N VAL A 72 -29.47 -41.44 -39.55
CA VAL A 72 -29.85 -42.75 -38.97
C VAL A 72 -31.16 -43.23 -39.58
N ALA A 73 -32.16 -42.36 -39.65
CA ALA A 73 -33.45 -42.72 -40.24
C ALA A 73 -33.36 -42.98 -41.75
N SER A 74 -32.51 -42.27 -42.48
CA SER A 74 -32.26 -42.49 -43.92
C SER A 74 -31.56 -43.81 -44.21
N ILE A 75 -30.74 -44.31 -43.28
CA ILE A 75 -30.13 -45.65 -43.35
C ILE A 75 -31.18 -46.73 -43.08
N LEU A 76 -32.04 -46.52 -42.08
CA LEU A 76 -33.12 -47.44 -41.74
C LEU A 76 -34.22 -47.50 -42.82
N PHE A 77 -34.46 -46.40 -43.54
CA PHE A 77 -35.54 -46.26 -44.51
C PHE A 77 -35.04 -45.74 -45.88
N ILE A 78 -34.36 -46.61 -46.63
CA ILE A 78 -33.71 -46.29 -47.93
C ILE A 78 -34.69 -45.66 -48.95
N ALA A 79 -35.97 -46.08 -48.96
CA ALA A 79 -36.96 -45.54 -49.90
C ALA A 79 -37.36 -44.08 -49.62
N VAL A 80 -37.08 -43.54 -48.43
CA VAL A 80 -37.54 -42.23 -47.95
C VAL A 80 -36.42 -41.18 -47.97
N GLN A 81 -35.21 -41.54 -48.41
CA GLN A 81 -34.05 -40.64 -48.41
C GLN A 81 -34.28 -39.24 -49.03
N PRO A 82 -34.96 -39.08 -50.18
CA PRO A 82 -35.19 -37.76 -50.77
C PRO A 82 -36.04 -36.87 -49.85
N PHE A 83 -37.07 -37.45 -49.23
CA PHE A 83 -37.96 -36.76 -48.29
C PHE A 83 -37.23 -36.36 -47.02
N MET A 84 -36.35 -37.22 -46.50
CA MET A 84 -35.58 -36.94 -45.28
C MET A 84 -34.58 -35.79 -45.47
N ARG A 85 -34.00 -35.63 -46.67
CA ARG A 85 -33.19 -34.44 -47.02
C ARG A 85 -34.02 -33.16 -47.08
N THR A 86 -35.19 -33.20 -47.72
CA THR A 86 -36.10 -32.05 -47.75
C THR A 86 -36.58 -31.66 -46.34
N LEU A 87 -36.84 -32.63 -45.48
CA LEU A 87 -37.22 -32.40 -44.08
C LEU A 87 -36.06 -31.77 -43.28
N LEU A 88 -34.82 -32.16 -43.52
CA LEU A 88 -33.65 -31.50 -42.92
C LEU A 88 -33.51 -30.04 -43.38
N GLU A 89 -33.55 -29.81 -44.69
CA GLU A 89 -33.26 -28.49 -45.27
C GLU A 89 -34.41 -27.49 -45.15
N GLN A 90 -35.67 -27.92 -45.30
CA GLN A 90 -36.81 -27.00 -45.25
C GLN A 90 -37.40 -26.87 -43.85
N PHE A 91 -37.49 -27.98 -43.11
CA PHE A 91 -38.11 -27.96 -41.78
C PHE A 91 -37.08 -27.68 -40.69
N PHE A 92 -36.01 -28.46 -40.56
CA PHE A 92 -35.06 -28.24 -39.45
C PHE A 92 -34.24 -26.96 -39.63
N ARG A 93 -33.63 -26.70 -40.80
CA ARG A 93 -32.87 -25.46 -41.04
C ARG A 93 -33.80 -24.24 -40.95
N GLY A 94 -34.95 -24.27 -41.61
CA GLY A 94 -35.92 -23.16 -41.63
C GLY A 94 -36.60 -22.89 -40.28
N LEU A 95 -36.87 -23.93 -39.49
CA LEU A 95 -37.41 -23.75 -38.15
C LEU A 95 -36.32 -23.23 -37.21
N LEU A 96 -35.13 -23.83 -37.19
CA LEU A 96 -34.01 -23.36 -36.36
C LEU A 96 -33.61 -21.93 -36.70
N SER A 97 -33.69 -21.53 -37.97
CA SER A 97 -33.36 -20.17 -38.39
C SER A 97 -34.26 -19.08 -37.81
N LEU A 98 -35.48 -19.43 -37.39
CA LEU A 98 -36.37 -18.47 -36.73
C LEU A 98 -35.93 -18.18 -35.29
N TRP A 99 -35.13 -19.07 -34.68
CA TRP A 99 -34.66 -18.94 -33.29
C TRP A 99 -33.32 -18.21 -33.20
N PHE A 100 -32.59 -18.05 -34.31
CA PHE A 100 -31.25 -17.46 -34.33
C PHE A 100 -31.16 -16.31 -35.33
N THR A 101 -30.54 -15.21 -34.90
CA THR A 101 -30.22 -14.08 -35.79
C THR A 101 -28.76 -14.18 -36.19
N PHE A 102 -28.50 -14.34 -37.50
CA PHE A 102 -27.15 -14.40 -38.05
C PHE A 102 -26.69 -13.03 -38.54
N PRO A 103 -25.39 -12.68 -38.41
CA PRO A 103 -24.83 -11.40 -38.86
C PRO A 103 -25.13 -11.06 -40.33
N ASN A 104 -25.05 -12.06 -41.22
CA ASN A 104 -25.28 -11.90 -42.65
C ASN A 104 -26.77 -11.93 -43.04
N GLY A 105 -27.67 -12.08 -42.07
CA GLY A 105 -29.12 -12.20 -42.30
C GLY A 105 -29.57 -13.51 -42.95
N THR A 106 -28.63 -14.33 -43.44
CA THR A 106 -28.87 -15.64 -44.04
C THR A 106 -28.45 -16.76 -43.10
N THR A 107 -29.14 -17.89 -43.19
CA THR A 107 -28.76 -19.10 -42.45
C THR A 107 -27.54 -19.74 -43.06
N PRO A 108 -26.44 -19.91 -42.32
CA PRO A 108 -25.24 -20.54 -42.86
C PRO A 108 -25.48 -22.02 -43.19
N GLU A 109 -24.75 -22.53 -44.17
CA GLU A 109 -24.68 -23.97 -44.42
C GLU A 109 -23.81 -24.65 -43.36
N PHE A 110 -24.06 -25.94 -43.09
CA PHE A 110 -23.33 -26.66 -42.03
C PHE A 110 -21.81 -26.68 -42.24
N SER A 111 -21.36 -26.70 -43.50
CA SER A 111 -19.95 -26.62 -43.87
C SER A 111 -19.32 -25.26 -43.63
N GLU A 112 -20.10 -24.18 -43.60
CA GLU A 112 -19.62 -22.81 -43.41
C GLU A 112 -19.49 -22.45 -41.93
N ILE A 113 -20.20 -23.16 -41.03
CA ILE A 113 -20.22 -22.82 -39.61
C ILE A 113 -18.83 -22.87 -38.95
N PRO A 114 -17.96 -23.88 -39.21
CA PRO A 114 -16.61 -23.89 -38.64
C PRO A 114 -15.80 -22.65 -39.01
N ASP A 115 -15.87 -22.22 -40.28
CA ASP A 115 -15.15 -21.04 -40.76
C ASP A 115 -15.70 -19.75 -40.14
N LEU A 116 -17.03 -19.62 -40.04
CA LEU A 116 -17.69 -18.49 -39.37
C LEU A 116 -17.34 -18.41 -37.89
N ILE A 117 -17.29 -19.55 -37.19
CA ILE A 117 -16.82 -19.60 -35.80
C ILE A 117 -15.36 -19.17 -35.72
N GLY A 118 -14.51 -19.61 -36.65
CA GLY A 118 -13.10 -19.24 -36.70
C GLY A 118 -12.88 -17.74 -36.92
N GLN A 119 -13.65 -17.12 -37.82
CA GLN A 119 -13.61 -15.68 -38.07
C GLN A 119 -14.08 -14.87 -36.87
N GLU A 120 -15.21 -15.23 -36.27
CA GLU A 120 -15.68 -14.58 -35.04
C GLU A 120 -14.69 -14.79 -33.88
N PHE A 121 -14.08 -15.96 -33.77
CA PHE A 121 -13.06 -16.21 -32.75
C PHE A 121 -11.81 -15.32 -32.94
N ALA A 122 -11.47 -14.97 -34.18
CA ALA A 122 -10.42 -13.98 -34.48
C ALA A 122 -10.77 -12.62 -33.87
N VAL A 123 -11.95 -12.11 -34.23
CA VAL A 123 -12.48 -10.81 -33.77
C VAL A 123 -12.62 -10.80 -32.25
N PHE A 124 -13.08 -11.90 -31.65
CA PHE A 124 -13.14 -12.07 -30.21
C PHE A 124 -11.76 -11.99 -29.55
N SER A 125 -10.75 -12.66 -30.12
CA SER A 125 -9.40 -12.70 -29.57
C SER A 125 -8.71 -11.33 -29.65
N GLU A 126 -8.86 -10.64 -30.78
CA GLU A 126 -8.40 -9.25 -30.96
C GLU A 126 -9.05 -8.31 -29.94
N ASN A 127 -10.38 -8.35 -29.83
CA ASN A 127 -11.10 -7.51 -28.88
C ASN A 127 -10.76 -7.85 -27.42
N PHE A 128 -10.53 -9.13 -27.11
CA PHE A 128 -10.10 -9.56 -25.77
C PHE A 128 -8.72 -8.98 -25.42
N TYR A 129 -7.78 -9.01 -26.37
CA TYR A 129 -6.47 -8.38 -26.24
C TYR A 129 -6.60 -6.87 -25.98
N LEU A 130 -7.44 -6.16 -26.73
CA LEU A 130 -7.69 -4.73 -26.53
C LEU A 130 -8.37 -4.41 -25.19
N ILE A 131 -9.37 -5.20 -24.78
CA ILE A 131 -10.06 -5.04 -23.49
C ILE A 131 -9.09 -5.21 -22.32
N ALA A 132 -8.11 -6.10 -22.43
CA ALA A 132 -7.11 -6.27 -21.37
C ALA A 132 -6.39 -4.94 -21.06
N PHE A 133 -6.07 -4.14 -22.07
CA PHE A 133 -5.46 -2.81 -21.88
C PHE A 133 -6.42 -1.82 -21.23
N GLN A 134 -7.69 -1.80 -21.65
CA GLN A 134 -8.69 -0.93 -21.02
C GLN A 134 -8.84 -1.25 -19.53
N ILE A 135 -8.87 -2.54 -19.18
CA ILE A 135 -8.93 -3.01 -17.78
C ILE A 135 -7.68 -2.55 -17.01
N LEU A 136 -6.49 -2.74 -17.57
CA LEU A 136 -5.23 -2.31 -16.94
C LEU A 136 -5.19 -0.79 -16.71
N PHE A 137 -5.67 -0.01 -17.65
CA PHE A 137 -5.74 1.45 -17.52
C PHE A 137 -6.70 1.88 -16.41
N ILE A 138 -7.89 1.27 -16.34
CA ILE A 138 -8.87 1.51 -15.27
C ILE A 138 -8.28 1.12 -13.92
N ILE A 139 -7.60 -0.03 -13.85
CA ILE A 139 -6.89 -0.51 -12.65
C ILE A 139 -5.84 0.52 -12.22
N ALA A 140 -5.04 1.05 -13.15
CA ALA A 140 -4.02 2.05 -12.86
C ALA A 140 -4.64 3.32 -12.24
N ILE A 141 -5.70 3.87 -12.83
CA ILE A 141 -6.39 5.06 -12.30
C ILE A 141 -7.00 4.77 -10.92
N TYR A 142 -7.69 3.64 -10.77
CA TYR A 142 -8.31 3.25 -9.50
C TYR A 142 -7.27 3.14 -8.37
N TYR A 143 -6.14 2.49 -8.63
CA TYR A 143 -5.08 2.36 -7.64
C TYR A 143 -4.35 3.68 -7.38
N ALA A 144 -4.24 4.59 -8.36
CA ALA A 144 -3.67 5.92 -8.14
C ALA A 144 -4.52 6.76 -7.19
N ILE A 145 -5.85 6.76 -7.39
CA ILE A 145 -6.80 7.41 -6.47
C ILE A 145 -6.68 6.77 -5.08
N LYS A 146 -6.62 5.44 -5.01
CA LYS A 146 -6.48 4.71 -3.75
C LYS A 146 -5.16 5.00 -3.05
N ALA A 147 -4.05 5.15 -3.78
CA ALA A 147 -2.74 5.51 -3.24
C ALA A 147 -2.72 6.93 -2.66
N PHE A 148 -3.40 7.87 -3.33
CA PHE A 148 -3.56 9.22 -2.82
C PHE A 148 -4.31 9.23 -1.47
N LEU A 149 -5.40 8.46 -1.36
CA LEU A 149 -6.20 8.35 -0.14
C LEU A 149 -5.49 7.55 0.96
N LYS A 150 -4.99 6.36 0.63
CA LYS A 150 -4.30 5.43 1.54
C LYS A 150 -2.83 5.42 1.21
N THR A 151 -2.01 5.92 2.15
CA THR A 151 -0.56 5.98 2.07
C THR A 151 0.10 4.59 2.16
N ASP A 152 -0.24 3.68 1.24
CA ASP A 152 0.29 2.33 1.14
C ASP A 152 0.99 2.18 -0.23
N PRO A 153 2.32 1.99 -0.25
CA PRO A 153 3.12 1.95 -1.48
C PRO A 153 2.77 0.75 -2.38
N LYS A 154 2.05 -0.25 -1.85
CA LYS A 154 1.54 -1.35 -2.68
C LYS A 154 0.58 -0.86 -3.76
N ASN A 155 -0.18 0.20 -3.49
CA ASN A 155 -1.09 0.77 -4.49
C ASN A 155 -0.26 1.47 -5.58
N ASP A 156 0.73 2.29 -5.22
CA ASP A 156 1.62 2.94 -6.18
C ASP A 156 2.38 1.95 -7.06
N LEU A 157 2.83 0.82 -6.50
CA LEU A 157 3.44 -0.28 -7.26
C LEU A 157 2.46 -0.90 -8.27
N ARG A 158 1.18 -1.05 -7.92
CA ARG A 158 0.16 -1.57 -8.84
C ARG A 158 -0.12 -0.59 -9.97
N VAL A 159 -0.07 0.72 -9.71
CA VAL A 159 -0.22 1.77 -10.73
C VAL A 159 0.88 1.63 -11.78
N VAL A 160 2.13 1.70 -11.35
CA VAL A 160 3.29 1.60 -12.26
C VAL A 160 3.32 0.23 -12.93
N GLY A 161 3.06 -0.85 -12.18
CA GLY A 161 3.00 -2.19 -12.72
C GLY A 161 1.96 -2.35 -13.83
N SER A 162 0.79 -1.73 -13.69
CA SER A 162 -0.26 -1.79 -14.72
C SER A 162 0.16 -1.03 -15.98
N ILE A 163 0.74 0.16 -15.83
CA ILE A 163 1.25 0.97 -16.97
C ILE A 163 2.38 0.23 -17.69
N VAL A 164 3.33 -0.32 -16.94
CA VAL A 164 4.43 -1.11 -17.52
C VAL A 164 3.89 -2.35 -18.24
N LEU A 165 2.90 -3.05 -17.68
CA LEU A 165 2.32 -4.23 -18.31
C LEU A 165 1.62 -3.90 -19.63
N MET A 166 1.01 -2.72 -19.74
CA MET A 166 0.45 -2.23 -21.01
C MET A 166 1.52 -2.00 -22.09
N LEU A 167 2.78 -1.76 -21.73
CA LEU A 167 3.90 -1.67 -22.67
C LEU A 167 4.53 -3.02 -22.97
N VAL A 168 4.71 -3.86 -21.94
CA VAL A 168 5.41 -5.14 -22.08
C VAL A 168 4.56 -6.16 -22.84
N VAL A 169 3.24 -6.18 -22.66
CA VAL A 169 2.37 -7.16 -23.33
C VAL A 169 2.42 -7.04 -24.85
N PRO A 170 2.24 -5.87 -25.49
CA PRO A 170 2.40 -5.74 -26.94
C PRO A 170 3.81 -6.15 -27.37
N LEU A 171 4.86 -5.65 -26.70
CA LEU A 171 6.24 -6.03 -27.05
C LEU A 171 6.49 -7.54 -27.00
N MET A 172 5.89 -8.25 -26.04
CA MET A 172 5.98 -9.72 -25.95
C MET A 172 5.20 -10.42 -27.08
N VAL A 173 3.99 -9.94 -27.41
CA VAL A 173 3.16 -10.55 -28.46
C VAL A 173 3.79 -10.36 -29.83
N PHE A 174 4.25 -9.15 -30.14
CA PHE A 174 4.88 -8.83 -31.42
C PHE A 174 6.29 -9.42 -31.51
N GLY A 175 7.07 -9.43 -30.42
CA GLY A 175 8.34 -10.16 -30.39
C GLY A 175 8.17 -11.68 -30.59
N PHE A 176 7.06 -12.26 -30.12
CA PHE A 176 6.72 -13.65 -30.41
C PHE A 176 6.31 -13.86 -31.88
N LYS A 177 5.58 -12.91 -32.48
CA LYS A 177 5.27 -12.90 -33.92
C LYS A 177 6.55 -12.89 -34.75
N ASP A 178 7.47 -11.98 -34.50
CA ASP A 178 8.75 -11.88 -35.22
C ASP A 178 9.57 -13.16 -35.11
N MET A 179 9.55 -13.79 -33.93
CA MET A 179 10.21 -15.07 -33.72
C MET A 179 9.58 -16.19 -34.57
N LEU A 180 8.25 -16.26 -34.67
CA LEU A 180 7.57 -17.25 -35.52
C LEU A 180 7.84 -17.04 -37.01
N GLU A 181 7.88 -15.79 -37.45
CA GLU A 181 8.23 -15.42 -38.82
C GLU A 181 9.65 -15.90 -39.18
N LEU A 182 10.59 -15.84 -38.23
CA LEU A 182 11.94 -16.38 -38.43
C LEU A 182 11.96 -17.90 -38.66
N PHE A 183 10.96 -18.64 -38.15
CA PHE A 183 10.75 -20.06 -38.43
C PHE A 183 9.82 -20.32 -39.63
N ASN A 184 9.41 -19.28 -40.36
CA ASN A 184 8.47 -19.32 -41.47
C ASN A 184 7.11 -19.93 -41.06
N ILE A 185 6.69 -19.69 -39.81
CA ILE A 185 5.39 -20.08 -39.27
C ILE A 185 4.53 -18.82 -39.22
N THR A 186 3.50 -18.73 -40.07
CA THR A 186 2.54 -17.63 -40.06
C THR A 186 1.25 -18.07 -39.36
N ILE A 187 0.80 -17.25 -38.42
CA ILE A 187 -0.48 -17.44 -37.72
C ILE A 187 -1.34 -16.24 -38.09
N PRO A 188 -2.39 -16.41 -38.92
CA PRO A 188 -3.20 -15.31 -39.44
C PRO A 188 -3.71 -14.37 -38.33
N TYR A 189 -4.14 -14.93 -37.20
CA TYR A 189 -4.64 -14.15 -36.06
C TYR A 189 -3.63 -13.21 -35.42
N LEU A 190 -2.32 -13.48 -35.53
CA LEU A 190 -1.26 -12.61 -35.00
C LEU A 190 -0.83 -11.53 -36.00
N GLU A 191 -1.12 -11.71 -37.29
CA GLU A 191 -0.74 -10.75 -38.33
C GLU A 191 -1.60 -9.48 -38.27
N ASP A 192 -2.89 -9.65 -38.03
CA ASP A 192 -3.89 -8.58 -38.02
C ASP A 192 -4.06 -7.90 -36.64
N LEU A 193 -3.28 -8.30 -35.62
CA LEU A 193 -3.40 -7.68 -34.31
C LEU A 193 -3.00 -6.20 -34.33
N PRO A 194 -3.79 -5.31 -33.69
CA PRO A 194 -3.43 -3.92 -33.55
C PRO A 194 -2.19 -3.75 -32.65
N TYR A 195 -1.30 -2.84 -33.05
CA TYR A 195 -0.10 -2.49 -32.29
C TYR A 195 -0.28 -1.12 -31.63
N PRO A 196 -0.73 -1.05 -30.36
CA PRO A 196 -1.10 0.20 -29.71
C PRO A 196 0.10 1.06 -29.29
N LEU A 197 1.32 0.68 -29.69
CA LEU A 197 2.56 1.32 -29.29
C LEU A 197 3.11 2.17 -30.44
N ASP A 198 3.57 3.37 -30.11
CA ASP A 198 4.20 4.26 -31.07
C ASP A 198 5.55 3.66 -31.53
N PRO A 199 5.86 3.64 -32.84
CA PRO A 199 7.13 3.14 -33.38
C PRO A 199 8.38 3.83 -32.80
N SER A 200 8.24 5.01 -32.22
CA SER A 200 9.31 5.70 -31.51
C SER A 200 9.88 4.93 -30.31
N LEU A 201 9.17 3.90 -29.81
CA LEU A 201 9.68 2.95 -28.82
C LEU A 201 10.84 2.09 -29.34
N GLU A 202 10.87 1.82 -30.64
CA GLU A 202 11.85 0.90 -31.25
C GLU A 202 13.16 1.62 -31.61
N VAL A 203 13.11 2.93 -31.81
CA VAL A 203 14.28 3.75 -32.17
C VAL A 203 14.75 4.55 -30.97
N ILE A 204 15.55 3.91 -30.12
CA ILE A 204 16.17 4.59 -28.97
C ILE A 204 17.46 5.27 -29.44
N PRO A 205 17.59 6.61 -29.33
CA PRO A 205 18.81 7.32 -29.73
C PRO A 205 19.93 7.07 -28.70
N ILE A 206 20.74 6.03 -28.94
CA ILE A 206 21.84 5.62 -28.05
C ILE A 206 23.02 6.60 -28.16
N ASP A 207 23.23 7.21 -29.33
CA ASP A 207 24.44 8.01 -29.62
C ASP A 207 24.42 9.42 -28.98
N ASN A 208 23.26 9.91 -28.53
CA ASN A 208 23.14 11.24 -27.94
C ASN A 208 22.40 11.17 -26.60
N ILE A 209 23.16 11.39 -25.52
CA ILE A 209 22.69 11.33 -24.12
C ILE A 209 21.47 12.22 -23.87
N PHE A 210 21.43 13.43 -24.43
CA PHE A 210 20.31 14.34 -24.20
C PHE A 210 19.05 13.87 -24.93
N GLN A 211 19.20 13.35 -26.16
CA GLN A 211 18.09 12.76 -26.89
C GLN A 211 17.62 11.46 -26.24
N PHE A 212 18.54 10.67 -25.67
CA PHE A 212 18.23 9.48 -24.91
C PHE A 212 17.34 9.80 -23.71
N TYR A 213 17.73 10.77 -22.88
CA TYR A 213 16.92 11.17 -21.72
C TYR A 213 15.63 11.89 -22.10
N ALA A 214 15.55 12.47 -23.31
CA ALA A 214 14.34 13.04 -23.85
C ALA A 214 13.42 12.00 -24.52
N SER A 215 13.90 10.76 -24.71
CA SER A 215 13.07 9.67 -25.25
C SER A 215 11.85 9.46 -24.37
N PRO A 216 10.63 9.37 -24.93
CA PRO A 216 9.41 9.16 -24.17
C PRO A 216 9.48 7.92 -23.25
N VAL A 217 10.12 6.84 -23.71
CA VAL A 217 10.28 5.58 -22.98
C VAL A 217 11.12 5.77 -21.71
N ILE A 218 12.25 6.47 -21.87
CA ILE A 218 13.19 6.72 -20.79
C ILE A 218 12.60 7.72 -19.81
N LEU A 219 11.93 8.78 -20.31
CA LEU A 219 11.18 9.71 -19.48
C LEU A 219 10.10 8.99 -18.66
N LEU A 220 9.37 8.05 -19.26
CA LEU A 220 8.36 7.26 -18.57
C LEU A 220 9.00 6.40 -17.46
N ALA A 221 10.13 5.75 -17.74
CA ALA A 221 10.84 4.95 -16.76
C ALA A 221 11.35 5.80 -15.58
N ILE A 222 11.96 6.96 -15.87
CA ILE A 222 12.45 7.90 -14.86
C ILE A 222 11.28 8.48 -14.05
N ALA A 223 10.21 8.91 -14.70
CA ALA A 223 9.03 9.46 -14.03
C ALA A 223 8.37 8.39 -13.13
N SER A 224 8.25 7.15 -13.61
CA SER A 224 7.74 6.01 -12.85
C SER A 224 8.61 5.70 -11.63
N TYR A 225 9.94 5.74 -11.78
CA TYR A 225 10.87 5.60 -10.66
C TYR A 225 10.70 6.71 -9.63
N ILE A 226 10.64 7.96 -10.08
CA ILE A 226 10.45 9.14 -9.21
C ILE A 226 9.13 9.03 -8.44
N TYR A 227 8.05 8.61 -9.11
CA TYR A 227 6.75 8.38 -8.49
C TYR A 227 6.83 7.33 -7.37
N LEU A 228 7.45 6.18 -7.63
CA LEU A 228 7.61 5.13 -6.62
C LEU A 228 8.50 5.58 -5.47
N GLU A 229 9.62 6.23 -5.75
CA GLU A 229 10.53 6.73 -4.72
C GLU A 229 9.82 7.75 -3.82
N MET A 230 9.03 8.67 -4.38
CA MET A 230 8.19 9.57 -3.60
C MET A 230 7.15 8.82 -2.78
N ALA A 231 6.45 7.83 -3.35
CA ALA A 231 5.49 7.01 -2.62
C ALA A 231 6.13 6.32 -1.39
N PHE A 232 7.33 5.76 -1.55
CA PHE A 232 8.08 5.16 -0.44
C PHE A 232 8.49 6.20 0.61
N GLN A 233 8.93 7.38 0.20
CA GLN A 233 9.29 8.46 1.13
C GLN A 233 8.09 9.01 1.91
N ILE A 234 6.94 9.14 1.26
CA ILE A 234 5.68 9.55 1.90
C ILE A 234 5.27 8.48 2.92
N ASN A 235 5.33 7.20 2.55
CA ASN A 235 5.01 6.10 3.46
C ASN A 235 5.96 6.04 4.66
N TYR A 236 7.27 6.20 4.45
CA TYR A 236 8.25 6.25 5.52
C TYR A 236 7.96 7.41 6.48
N THR A 237 7.75 8.61 5.94
CA THR A 237 7.44 9.81 6.72
C THR A 237 6.16 9.61 7.53
N PHE A 238 5.11 9.06 6.91
CA PHE A 238 3.85 8.75 7.58
C PHE A 238 4.04 7.73 8.72
N THR A 239 4.77 6.64 8.47
CA THR A 239 5.00 5.57 9.43
C THR A 239 5.81 6.04 10.65
N VAL A 240 6.83 6.87 10.44
CA VAL A 240 7.66 7.41 11.53
C VAL A 240 6.94 8.52 12.30
N THR A 241 6.14 9.36 11.63
CA THR A 241 5.49 10.50 12.29
C THR A 241 4.19 10.14 12.99
N LYS A 242 3.44 9.13 12.50
CA LYS A 242 2.13 8.75 13.03
C LYS A 242 2.13 8.43 14.53
N PRO A 243 3.03 7.58 15.07
CA PRO A 243 3.02 7.26 16.51
C PRO A 243 3.28 8.48 17.39
N SER A 244 4.19 9.36 16.95
CA SER A 244 4.52 10.60 17.68
C SER A 244 3.33 11.56 17.69
N LEU A 245 2.65 11.72 16.55
CA LEU A 245 1.44 12.52 16.44
C LEU A 245 0.29 11.98 17.31
N GLU A 246 0.03 10.67 17.28
CA GLU A 246 -1.01 10.03 18.10
C GLU A 246 -0.73 10.17 19.60
N ARG A 247 0.53 10.04 20.01
CA ARG A 247 0.94 10.30 21.40
C ARG A 247 0.69 11.76 21.76
N SER A 248 1.06 12.70 20.89
CA SER A 248 0.86 14.13 21.13
C SER A 248 -0.62 14.49 21.28
N TYR A 249 -1.48 14.01 20.38
CA TYR A 249 -2.93 14.22 20.48
C TYR A 249 -3.53 13.64 21.75
N ARG A 250 -3.06 12.46 22.18
CA ARG A 250 -3.53 11.84 23.42
C ARG A 250 -3.15 12.65 24.64
N LEU A 251 -1.89 13.10 24.71
CA LEU A 251 -1.39 13.92 25.83
C LEU A 251 -2.08 15.29 25.85
N GLU A 252 -2.31 15.89 24.68
CA GLU A 252 -3.04 17.15 24.56
C GLU A 252 -4.50 17.00 25.00
N ALA A 253 -5.19 15.93 24.60
CA ALA A 253 -6.55 15.65 25.06
C ALA A 253 -6.61 15.42 26.57
N GLN A 254 -5.66 14.66 27.14
CA GLN A 254 -5.56 14.45 28.59
C GLN A 254 -5.29 15.76 29.34
N LEU A 255 -4.41 16.62 28.82
CA LEU A 255 -4.14 17.94 29.39
C LEU A 255 -5.38 18.84 29.34
N HIS A 256 -6.12 18.82 28.23
CA HIS A 256 -7.35 19.60 28.08
C HIS A 256 -8.43 19.14 29.05
N VAL A 257 -8.66 17.82 29.17
CA VAL A 257 -9.60 17.23 30.14
C VAL A 257 -9.21 17.66 31.55
N LEU A 258 -7.94 17.50 31.92
CA LEU A 258 -7.43 17.87 33.23
C LEU A 258 -7.59 19.37 33.53
N GLN A 259 -7.33 20.25 32.56
CA GLN A 259 -7.55 21.68 32.71
C GLN A 259 -9.04 21.99 32.92
N SER A 260 -9.92 21.43 32.08
CA SER A 260 -11.36 21.63 32.17
C SER A 260 -11.95 21.12 33.49
N GLU A 261 -11.54 19.94 33.94
CA GLU A 261 -11.91 19.38 35.24
C GLU A 261 -11.35 20.21 36.39
N SER A 262 -10.09 20.63 36.31
CA SER A 262 -9.50 21.47 37.36
C SER A 262 -10.24 22.81 37.50
N TYR A 263 -10.68 23.39 36.39
CA TYR A 263 -11.45 24.64 36.39
C TYR A 263 -12.86 24.40 36.94
N TYR A 264 -13.55 23.34 36.50
CA TYR A 264 -14.86 22.95 37.02
C TYR A 264 -14.82 22.68 38.53
N ILE A 265 -13.85 21.90 38.99
CA ILE A 265 -13.65 21.62 40.42
C ILE A 265 -13.35 22.92 41.15
N THR A 266 -12.48 23.79 40.62
CA THR A 266 -12.15 25.08 41.26
C THR A 266 -13.34 26.00 41.37
N ALA A 267 -14.20 26.06 40.34
CA ALA A 267 -15.41 26.89 40.31
C ALA A 267 -16.53 26.33 41.20
N ASN A 268 -16.61 25.01 41.36
CA ASN A 268 -17.65 24.35 42.14
C ASN A 268 -17.15 23.80 43.48
N VAL A 269 -15.97 24.17 43.98
CA VAL A 269 -15.43 23.64 45.26
C VAL A 269 -16.43 23.82 46.39
N ASP A 270 -17.07 24.98 46.45
CA ASP A 270 -17.98 25.32 47.54
C ASP A 270 -19.30 24.55 47.40
N LYS A 271 -19.83 24.41 46.18
CA LYS A 271 -21.00 23.55 45.90
C LYS A 271 -20.73 22.08 46.15
N ILE A 272 -19.56 21.56 45.77
CA ILE A 272 -19.17 20.15 45.99
C ILE A 272 -18.96 19.88 47.48
N LYS A 273 -18.36 20.82 48.22
CA LYS A 273 -18.25 20.73 49.69
C LYS A 273 -19.61 20.83 50.38
N GLU A 274 -20.51 21.65 49.86
CA GLU A 274 -21.88 21.78 50.37
C GLU A 274 -22.75 20.56 50.02
N GLU A 275 -22.64 19.98 48.82
CA GLU A 275 -23.31 18.73 48.44
C GLU A 275 -22.77 17.55 49.26
N ALA A 276 -21.46 17.47 49.47
CA ALA A 276 -20.87 16.45 50.35
C ALA A 276 -21.33 16.63 51.81
N LYS A 277 -21.45 17.88 52.30
CA LYS A 277 -22.03 18.16 53.63
C LYS A 277 -23.53 17.86 53.68
N LYS A 278 -24.28 18.15 52.63
CA LYS A 278 -25.72 17.87 52.53
C LYS A 278 -26.01 16.38 52.42
N ARG A 279 -25.27 15.62 51.62
CA ARG A 279 -25.34 14.13 51.61
C ARG A 279 -25.00 13.55 52.97
N LYS A 280 -23.98 14.11 53.65
CA LYS A 280 -23.64 13.72 55.02
C LYS A 280 -24.77 14.02 56.02
N GLN A 281 -25.55 15.09 55.81
CA GLN A 281 -26.72 15.44 56.61
C GLN A 281 -27.99 14.63 56.25
N GLU A 282 -28.25 14.39 54.96
CA GLU A 282 -29.37 13.58 54.46
C GLU A 282 -29.24 12.10 54.88
N LEU A 283 -28.01 11.59 54.99
CA LEU A 283 -27.71 10.27 55.54
C LEU A 283 -27.80 10.19 57.08
N LYS A 284 -28.33 11.21 57.76
CA LYS A 284 -28.41 11.32 59.24
C LYS A 284 -27.10 10.93 59.92
N ILE A 285 -25.97 11.45 59.46
CA ILE A 285 -24.72 11.36 60.21
C ILE A 285 -24.76 12.45 61.28
N GLU A 286 -25.64 12.28 62.26
CA GLU A 286 -25.47 12.95 63.54
C GLU A 286 -24.22 12.38 64.20
N GLU A 287 -23.43 13.28 64.76
CA GLU A 287 -22.16 13.02 65.42
C GLU A 287 -22.30 11.86 66.42
N LYS A 288 -21.42 10.86 66.27
CA LYS A 288 -21.18 9.80 67.25
C LYS A 288 -22.46 9.19 67.85
N ALA A 289 -23.09 8.26 67.12
CA ALA A 289 -23.97 7.29 67.76
C ALA A 289 -23.16 6.54 68.84
N THR A 290 -23.40 6.92 70.09
CA THR A 290 -22.76 6.33 71.26
C THR A 290 -23.14 4.85 71.28
N ILE A 291 -22.13 3.99 71.46
CA ILE A 291 -22.22 2.52 71.44
C ILE A 291 -23.30 1.98 72.42
N GLY A 292 -23.82 2.80 73.35
CA GLY A 292 -24.87 2.43 74.32
C GLY A 292 -26.26 2.10 73.75
N LYS A 293 -26.59 2.41 72.49
CA LYS A 293 -27.87 1.98 71.88
C LYS A 293 -27.82 0.61 71.18
N PHE A 294 -26.66 -0.07 71.16
CA PHE A 294 -26.45 -1.36 70.49
C PHE A 294 -27.29 -2.53 71.04
N PHE A 295 -27.72 -2.48 72.30
CA PHE A 295 -28.34 -3.63 72.96
C PHE A 295 -29.87 -3.59 73.06
N ALA A 296 -30.54 -2.57 72.53
CA ALA A 296 -31.98 -2.36 72.81
C ALA A 296 -32.97 -2.84 71.74
N LYS A 297 -32.53 -3.33 70.56
CA LYS A 297 -33.45 -3.86 69.53
C LYS A 297 -32.89 -5.09 68.83
N THR A 298 -33.19 -6.25 69.40
CA THR A 298 -32.92 -7.59 68.87
C THR A 298 -33.96 -7.92 67.79
N GLY A 299 -33.70 -7.54 66.54
CA GLY A 299 -34.60 -7.84 65.41
C GLY A 299 -34.03 -7.48 64.03
N ASP A 300 -33.27 -6.38 63.93
CA ASP A 300 -32.77 -5.85 62.64
C ASP A 300 -31.24 -5.88 62.50
N THR A 301 -30.56 -6.76 63.24
CA THR A 301 -29.09 -6.74 63.38
C THR A 301 -28.32 -7.00 62.08
N PHE A 302 -28.87 -7.82 61.15
CA PHE A 302 -28.25 -8.06 59.85
C PHE A 302 -28.48 -6.92 58.84
N SER A 303 -29.63 -6.23 58.92
CA SER A 303 -29.92 -5.06 58.09
C SER A 303 -29.00 -3.90 58.45
N TYR A 304 -28.82 -3.67 59.75
CA TYR A 304 -28.01 -2.55 60.26
C TYR A 304 -26.49 -2.73 60.04
N VAL A 305 -25.98 -3.97 60.09
CA VAL A 305 -24.57 -4.27 59.76
C VAL A 305 -24.32 -4.12 58.27
N LYS A 306 -25.25 -4.58 57.41
CA LYS A 306 -25.17 -4.36 55.96
C LYS A 306 -25.20 -2.85 55.64
N GLU A 307 -26.07 -2.10 56.30
CA GLU A 307 -26.19 -0.65 56.18
C GLU A 307 -24.91 0.08 56.66
N MET A 308 -24.26 -0.39 57.73
CA MET A 308 -22.95 0.13 58.16
C MET A 308 -21.82 -0.18 57.17
N ILE A 309 -21.81 -1.36 56.55
CA ILE A 309 -20.80 -1.73 55.55
C ILE A 309 -20.99 -0.91 54.27
N GLU A 310 -22.23 -0.77 53.78
CA GLU A 310 -22.56 0.10 52.65
C GLU A 310 -22.21 1.56 52.96
N LYS A 311 -22.49 2.03 54.18
CA LYS A 311 -22.11 3.38 54.64
C LYS A 311 -20.60 3.59 54.64
N ARG A 312 -19.82 2.65 55.17
CA ARG A 312 -18.36 2.75 55.20
C ARG A 312 -17.75 2.70 53.79
N LYS A 313 -18.33 1.90 52.89
CA LYS A 313 -17.94 1.82 51.48
C LYS A 313 -18.22 3.14 50.75
N LEU A 314 -19.40 3.74 50.95
CA LEU A 314 -19.77 5.04 50.39
C LEU A 314 -18.89 6.18 50.95
N GLU A 315 -18.56 6.17 52.24
CA GLU A 315 -17.64 7.13 52.85
C GLU A 315 -16.21 7.03 52.28
N ASP A 316 -15.72 5.81 52.04
CA ASP A 316 -14.41 5.60 51.40
C ASP A 316 -14.41 6.02 49.92
N GLU A 317 -15.52 5.80 49.21
CA GLU A 317 -15.72 6.30 47.84
C GLU A 317 -15.76 7.83 47.81
N GLU A 318 -16.47 8.50 48.72
CA GLU A 318 -16.49 9.96 48.84
C GLU A 318 -15.12 10.54 49.21
N LYS A 319 -14.40 9.94 50.16
CA LYS A 319 -13.04 10.37 50.51
C LYS A 319 -12.10 10.25 49.32
N LYS A 320 -12.23 9.18 48.53
CA LYS A 320 -11.45 8.99 47.29
C LYS A 320 -11.79 10.08 46.26
N LEU A 321 -13.08 10.42 46.09
CA LEU A 321 -13.52 11.49 45.19
C LEU A 321 -13.01 12.87 45.62
N ILE A 322 -13.11 13.22 46.90
CA ILE A 322 -12.61 14.49 47.45
C ILE A 322 -11.08 14.59 47.31
N THR A 323 -10.38 13.49 47.59
CA THR A 323 -8.92 13.42 47.45
C THR A 323 -8.50 13.53 45.98
N ALA A 324 -9.22 12.87 45.07
CA ALA A 324 -9.01 12.98 43.64
C ALA A 324 -9.26 14.42 43.16
N ALA A 325 -10.37 15.04 43.54
CA ALA A 325 -10.70 16.42 43.17
C ALA A 325 -9.66 17.43 43.68
N SER A 326 -9.16 17.26 44.91
CA SER A 326 -8.07 18.08 45.48
C SER A 326 -6.77 17.91 44.70
N LYS A 327 -6.39 16.67 44.35
CA LYS A 327 -5.21 16.37 43.53
C LYS A 327 -5.34 16.95 42.11
N THR A 328 -6.49 16.79 41.45
CA THR A 328 -6.78 17.36 40.12
C THR A 328 -6.69 18.88 40.13
N ARG A 329 -7.21 19.54 41.18
CA ARG A 329 -7.10 21.00 41.35
C ARG A 329 -5.66 21.47 41.56
N ARG A 330 -4.86 20.75 42.35
CA ARG A 330 -3.44 21.08 42.59
C ARG A 330 -2.62 20.89 41.31
N LEU A 331 -2.86 19.79 40.61
CA LEU A 331 -2.20 19.47 39.35
C LEU A 331 -2.56 20.46 38.24
N GLY A 332 -3.84 20.83 38.09
CA GLY A 332 -4.28 21.86 37.14
C GLY A 332 -3.64 23.22 37.38
N ARG A 333 -3.56 23.67 38.66
CA ARG A 333 -2.86 24.92 39.00
C ARG A 333 -1.36 24.87 38.73
N TYR A 334 -0.72 23.73 39.00
CA TYR A 334 0.70 23.55 38.68
C TYR A 334 0.95 23.63 37.18
N ILE A 335 0.15 22.93 36.37
CA ILE A 335 0.25 22.95 34.92
C ILE A 335 -0.02 24.35 34.36
N HIS A 336 -1.00 25.08 34.92
CA HIS A 336 -1.28 26.45 34.50
C HIS A 336 -0.12 27.40 34.79
N ARG A 337 0.50 27.32 35.98
CA ARG A 337 1.71 28.11 36.29
C ARG A 337 2.88 27.73 35.39
N LEU A 338 3.09 26.43 35.17
CA LEU A 338 4.16 25.94 34.31
C LEU A 338 4.04 26.49 32.88
N PHE A 339 2.82 26.59 32.34
CA PHE A 339 2.59 27.19 31.01
C PHE A 339 2.71 28.72 30.99
N GLN A 340 2.58 29.39 32.13
CA GLN A 340 2.81 30.84 32.23
C GLN A 340 4.31 31.17 32.36
N GLU A 341 5.06 30.32 33.08
CA GLU A 341 6.49 30.51 33.32
C GLU A 341 7.34 30.04 32.13
N ASP A 342 6.92 28.97 31.44
CA ASP A 342 7.62 28.43 30.27
C ASP A 342 6.65 28.11 29.13
N ASN A 343 6.76 28.90 28.04
CA ASN A 343 5.97 28.69 26.83
C ASN A 343 6.32 27.39 26.11
N GLU A 344 7.53 26.83 26.28
CA GLU A 344 7.97 25.56 25.70
C GLU A 344 7.53 24.34 26.53
N ALA A 345 7.14 24.53 27.79
CA ALA A 345 6.67 23.45 28.66
C ALA A 345 5.42 22.75 28.10
N ARG A 346 4.58 23.47 27.36
CA ARG A 346 3.42 22.89 26.68
C ARG A 346 3.82 21.94 25.57
N ASP A 347 4.81 22.31 24.77
CA ASP A 347 5.27 21.50 23.64
C ASP A 347 6.10 20.29 24.10
N THR A 348 6.80 20.39 25.24
CA THR A 348 7.50 19.27 25.88
C THR A 348 6.54 18.30 26.58
N LEU A 349 5.55 18.80 27.34
CA LEU A 349 4.55 17.95 28.00
C LEU A 349 3.60 17.24 27.03
N THR A 350 3.27 17.88 25.90
CA THR A 350 2.53 17.24 24.81
C THR A 350 3.40 16.38 23.90
N ALA A 351 4.70 16.24 24.21
CA ALA A 351 5.70 15.55 23.39
C ALA A 351 5.72 16.02 21.92
N LYS A 352 5.22 17.23 21.65
CA LYS A 352 5.12 17.80 20.31
C LYS A 352 6.51 18.17 19.77
N SER A 353 7.44 18.49 20.66
CA SER A 353 8.87 18.64 20.35
C SER A 353 9.58 17.32 20.02
N SER A 354 9.00 16.17 20.37
CA SER A 354 9.54 14.84 20.05
C SER A 354 9.19 14.40 18.62
N ALA A 355 8.27 15.10 17.94
CA ALA A 355 8.04 14.89 16.52
C ALA A 355 9.23 15.46 15.71
N PRO A 356 9.79 14.71 14.75
CA PRO A 356 10.89 15.20 13.93
C PRO A 356 10.51 16.51 13.23
N LYS A 357 11.42 17.50 13.27
CA LYS A 357 11.19 18.83 12.68
C LYS A 357 10.91 18.69 11.18
N PRO A 358 9.83 19.27 10.63
CA PRO A 358 9.50 19.16 9.21
C PRO A 358 10.63 19.60 8.29
N LYS A 359 11.38 20.65 8.67
CA LYS A 359 12.51 21.17 7.88
C LYS A 359 13.64 20.16 7.75
N SER A 360 14.01 19.44 8.81
CA SER A 360 15.08 18.44 8.73
C SER A 360 14.65 17.19 7.96
N LEU A 361 13.36 16.82 8.06
CA LEU A 361 12.77 15.76 7.23
C LEU A 361 12.77 16.13 5.75
N ILE A 362 12.39 17.37 5.40
CA ILE A 362 12.39 17.85 4.01
C ILE A 362 13.80 17.77 3.42
N VAL A 363 14.79 18.33 4.12
CA VAL A 363 16.17 18.40 3.63
C VAL A 363 16.75 16.99 3.48
N SER A 364 16.57 16.10 4.46
CA SER A 364 17.08 14.73 4.36
C SER A 364 16.39 13.93 3.24
N THR A 365 15.09 14.15 3.04
CA THR A 365 14.32 13.50 1.97
C THR A 365 14.78 13.97 0.59
N ILE A 366 14.94 15.27 0.39
CA ILE A 366 15.41 15.84 -0.89
C ILE A 366 16.84 15.40 -1.20
N ILE A 367 17.76 15.44 -0.23
CA ILE A 367 19.15 15.02 -0.46
C ILE A 367 19.22 13.54 -0.83
N ASN A 368 18.51 12.67 -0.10
CA ASN A 368 18.46 11.25 -0.41
C ASN A 368 17.81 10.97 -1.76
N PHE A 369 16.76 11.71 -2.11
CA PHE A 369 16.08 11.62 -3.39
C PHE A 369 17.02 11.99 -4.55
N ILE A 370 17.66 13.16 -4.48
CA ILE A 370 18.62 13.62 -5.50
C ILE A 370 19.78 12.63 -5.65
N PHE A 371 20.32 12.14 -4.53
CA PHE A 371 21.40 11.15 -4.57
C PHE A 371 20.98 9.86 -5.27
N ARG A 372 19.78 9.33 -4.97
CA ARG A 372 19.25 8.11 -5.60
C ARG A 372 18.97 8.28 -7.09
N VAL A 373 18.29 9.36 -7.47
CA VAL A 373 17.99 9.68 -8.87
C VAL A 373 19.28 9.92 -9.65
N GLY A 374 20.23 10.67 -9.08
CA GLY A 374 21.54 10.90 -9.70
C GLY A 374 22.34 9.61 -9.89
N LEU A 375 22.35 8.74 -8.89
CA LEU A 375 23.00 7.42 -8.99
C LEU A 375 22.33 6.53 -10.04
N LEU A 376 21.00 6.56 -10.16
CA LEU A 376 20.29 5.84 -11.22
C LEU A 376 20.66 6.36 -12.61
N ILE A 377 20.69 7.68 -12.80
CA ILE A 377 21.13 8.30 -14.07
C ILE A 377 22.55 7.87 -14.43
N ILE A 378 23.47 7.88 -13.46
CA ILE A 378 24.85 7.43 -13.68
C ILE A 378 24.90 5.94 -14.06
N ILE A 379 24.19 5.07 -13.33
CA ILE A 379 24.16 3.64 -13.63
C ILE A 379 23.54 3.38 -15.01
N SER A 380 22.45 4.08 -15.34
CA SER A 380 21.80 3.99 -16.64
C SER A 380 22.80 4.35 -17.74
N PHE A 381 23.52 5.47 -17.59
CA PHE A 381 24.55 5.89 -18.54
C PHE A 381 25.62 4.81 -18.78
N ILE A 382 26.11 4.19 -17.69
CA ILE A 382 27.10 3.09 -17.76
C ILE A 382 26.56 1.92 -18.60
N ILE A 383 25.29 1.52 -18.36
CA ILE A 383 24.67 0.37 -19.03
C ILE A 383 24.46 0.62 -20.53
N ILE A 384 24.09 1.84 -20.92
CA ILE A 384 23.70 2.17 -22.30
C ILE A 384 24.91 2.40 -23.20
N HIS A 385 26.04 2.83 -22.65
CA HIS A 385 27.26 3.12 -23.41
C HIS A 385 28.39 2.14 -23.09
N PRO A 386 28.20 0.81 -23.31
CA PRO A 386 29.23 -0.18 -23.01
C PRO A 386 30.50 0.09 -23.84
N LYS A 387 30.36 0.50 -25.10
CA LYS A 387 31.47 0.83 -25.99
C LYS A 387 32.37 1.93 -25.40
N TRP A 388 31.77 3.02 -24.90
CA TRP A 388 32.52 4.13 -24.29
C TRP A 388 33.34 3.67 -23.08
N PHE A 389 32.77 2.79 -22.24
CA PHE A 389 33.48 2.23 -21.08
C PHE A 389 34.60 1.27 -21.49
N MET A 390 34.34 0.39 -22.46
CA MET A 390 35.32 -0.56 -22.95
C MET A 390 36.52 0.13 -23.62
N GLU A 391 36.27 1.25 -24.32
CA GLU A 391 37.29 2.05 -24.98
C GLU A 391 38.07 2.95 -23.99
N ASN A 392 37.38 3.72 -23.15
CA ASN A 392 38.03 4.77 -22.34
C ASN A 392 38.41 4.35 -20.91
N VAL A 393 37.75 3.34 -20.35
CA VAL A 393 37.98 2.90 -18.96
C VAL A 393 38.78 1.61 -18.92
N PHE A 394 38.41 0.63 -19.74
CA PHE A 394 39.12 -0.66 -19.83
C PHE A 394 40.25 -0.67 -20.87
N ASN A 395 40.34 0.35 -21.74
CA ASN A 395 41.34 0.48 -22.79
C ASN A 395 41.52 -0.81 -23.60
N LEU A 396 40.41 -1.42 -24.02
CA LEU A 396 40.46 -2.66 -24.79
C LEU A 396 41.01 -2.42 -26.21
N PRO A 397 41.67 -3.40 -26.82
CA PRO A 397 42.14 -3.30 -28.20
C PRO A 397 40.99 -3.04 -29.20
N PRO A 398 41.24 -2.32 -30.31
CA PRO A 398 40.24 -2.06 -31.35
C PRO A 398 39.60 -3.34 -31.91
N ALA A 399 40.37 -4.44 -31.98
CA ALA A 399 39.89 -5.74 -32.43
C ALA A 399 38.71 -6.29 -31.61
N ILE A 400 38.58 -5.90 -30.34
CA ILE A 400 37.45 -6.29 -29.47
C ILE A 400 36.33 -5.24 -29.57
N ILE A 401 36.69 -3.95 -29.61
CA ILE A 401 35.76 -2.80 -29.66
C ILE A 401 34.95 -2.74 -30.96
N GLU A 402 35.57 -3.09 -32.08
CA GLU A 402 34.92 -3.09 -33.40
C GLU A 402 34.29 -4.43 -33.75
N SER A 403 34.37 -5.43 -32.86
CA SER A 403 33.76 -6.73 -33.11
C SER A 403 32.24 -6.63 -33.11
N VAL A 404 31.59 -7.48 -33.93
CA VAL A 404 30.12 -7.58 -33.97
C VAL A 404 29.54 -7.96 -32.59
N ALA A 405 30.31 -8.69 -31.78
CA ALA A 405 29.94 -9.04 -30.42
C ALA A 405 29.78 -7.81 -29.51
N MET A 406 30.36 -6.66 -29.84
CA MET A 406 30.22 -5.43 -29.04
C MET A 406 28.82 -4.82 -29.12
N TYR A 407 28.03 -5.20 -30.12
CA TYR A 407 26.62 -4.81 -30.28
C TYR A 407 25.65 -5.85 -29.69
N SER A 408 26.18 -6.95 -29.13
CA SER A 408 25.34 -8.02 -28.61
C SER A 408 24.93 -7.74 -27.15
N PRO A 409 23.71 -8.16 -26.73
CA PRO A 409 23.21 -7.93 -25.36
C PRO A 409 24.12 -8.52 -24.28
N GLU A 410 24.93 -9.53 -24.61
CA GLU A 410 25.86 -10.21 -23.71
C GLU A 410 26.94 -9.27 -23.17
N VAL A 411 27.39 -8.28 -23.96
CA VAL A 411 28.39 -7.30 -23.51
C VAL A 411 27.81 -6.37 -22.45
N ILE A 412 26.52 -6.04 -22.56
CA ILE A 412 25.79 -5.32 -21.51
C ILE A 412 25.81 -6.15 -20.22
N ILE A 413 25.53 -7.47 -20.30
CA ILE A 413 25.55 -8.37 -19.14
C ILE A 413 26.93 -8.44 -18.48
N ILE A 414 28.01 -8.51 -19.27
CA ILE A 414 29.40 -8.52 -18.76
C ILE A 414 29.69 -7.26 -17.92
N LEU A 415 29.16 -6.10 -18.33
CA LEU A 415 29.29 -4.84 -17.59
C LEU A 415 28.38 -4.80 -16.34
N LEU A 416 27.20 -5.40 -16.43
CA LEU A 416 26.15 -5.37 -15.41
C LEU A 416 26.43 -6.32 -14.24
N VAL A 417 27.09 -7.46 -14.48
CA VAL A 417 27.43 -8.45 -13.45
C VAL A 417 28.32 -7.87 -12.34
N PRO A 418 29.46 -7.21 -12.62
CA PRO A 418 30.26 -6.54 -11.60
C PRO A 418 29.45 -5.50 -10.82
N LEU A 419 28.59 -4.74 -11.51
CA LEU A 419 27.75 -3.72 -10.91
C LEU A 419 26.69 -4.32 -9.96
N MET A 420 26.06 -5.44 -10.35
CA MET A 420 25.16 -6.19 -9.48
C MET A 420 25.88 -6.75 -8.26
N LEU A 421 27.12 -7.22 -8.41
CA LEU A 421 27.93 -7.78 -7.32
C LEU A 421 28.42 -6.72 -6.32
N ILE A 422 28.44 -5.43 -6.68
CA ILE A 422 28.73 -4.33 -5.75
C ILE A 422 27.67 -4.28 -4.62
N PHE A 423 26.38 -4.52 -4.90
CA PHE A 423 25.33 -4.46 -3.89
C PHE A 423 25.52 -5.45 -2.72
N PRO A 424 25.70 -6.78 -2.94
CA PRO A 424 25.97 -7.72 -1.86
C PRO A 424 27.31 -7.44 -1.16
N VAL A 425 28.32 -6.94 -1.88
CA VAL A 425 29.61 -6.56 -1.28
C VAL A 425 29.44 -5.37 -0.33
N ILE A 426 28.78 -4.29 -0.75
CA ILE A 426 28.47 -3.13 0.10
C ILE A 426 27.62 -3.56 1.30
N SER A 427 26.60 -4.40 1.08
CA SER A 427 25.77 -4.94 2.16
C SER A 427 26.60 -5.69 3.21
N LYS A 428 27.55 -6.52 2.78
CA LYS A 428 28.47 -7.26 3.66
C LYS A 428 29.42 -6.31 4.42
N ILE A 429 29.91 -5.26 3.75
CA ILE A 429 30.74 -4.22 4.38
C ILE A 429 29.94 -3.47 5.46
N ILE A 430 28.72 -3.02 5.17
CA ILE A 430 27.85 -2.32 6.12
C ILE A 430 27.55 -3.23 7.33
N SER A 431 27.21 -4.50 7.07
CA SER A 431 26.97 -5.50 8.12
C SER A 431 28.20 -5.68 9.02
N SER A 432 29.40 -5.79 8.43
CA SER A 432 30.66 -5.89 9.16
C SER A 432 30.95 -4.65 10.01
N ILE A 433 30.77 -3.44 9.47
CA ILE A 433 30.95 -2.18 10.22
C ILE A 433 29.95 -2.07 11.37
N LYS A 434 28.68 -2.43 11.14
CA LYS A 434 27.64 -2.41 12.17
C LYS A 434 27.95 -3.40 13.28
N HIS A 435 28.39 -4.61 12.94
CA HIS A 435 28.79 -5.63 13.90
C HIS A 435 30.01 -5.16 14.73
N ARG A 436 30.99 -4.52 14.09
CA ARG A 436 32.16 -3.96 14.78
C ARG A 436 31.78 -2.82 15.73
N ASN A 437 30.91 -1.91 15.30
CA ASN A 437 30.41 -0.82 16.14
C ASN A 437 29.57 -1.33 17.33
N LEU A 438 28.80 -2.40 17.13
CA LEU A 438 28.04 -3.04 18.21
C LEU A 438 28.98 -3.66 19.26
N ILE A 439 30.03 -4.36 18.82
CA ILE A 439 31.06 -4.92 19.73
C ILE A 439 31.73 -3.80 20.53
N ILE A 440 32.10 -2.69 19.89
CA ILE A 440 32.73 -1.55 20.55
C ILE A 440 31.79 -0.94 21.62
N ARG A 441 30.49 -0.80 21.32
CA ARG A 441 29.50 -0.30 22.31
C ARG A 441 29.34 -1.26 23.49
N LEU A 442 29.28 -2.57 23.24
CA LEU A 442 29.19 -3.57 24.31
C LEU A 442 30.44 -3.57 25.20
N GLN A 443 31.64 -3.35 24.63
CA GLN A 443 32.86 -3.16 25.41
C GLN A 443 32.85 -1.88 26.24
N GLN A 444 32.29 -0.79 25.71
CA GLN A 444 32.12 0.46 26.46
C GLN A 444 31.12 0.30 27.62
N GLU A 445 29.99 -0.38 27.39
CA GLU A 445 29.01 -0.68 28.46
C GLU A 445 29.58 -1.63 29.52
N GLY A 446 30.40 -2.63 29.11
CA GLY A 446 31.13 -3.51 30.03
C GLY A 446 32.09 -2.74 30.93
N ARG A 447 32.89 -1.84 30.36
CA ARG A 447 33.79 -0.95 31.13
C ARG A 447 33.03 0.00 32.05
N ILE A 448 31.88 0.52 31.63
CA ILE A 448 31.04 1.38 32.47
C ILE A 448 30.48 0.61 33.66
N LYS A 449 30.10 -0.66 33.48
CA LYS A 449 29.68 -1.54 34.59
C LYS A 449 30.81 -1.85 35.55
N GLU A 450 32.03 -2.09 35.07
CA GLU A 450 33.21 -2.27 35.92
C GLU A 450 33.53 -1.00 36.73
N ILE A 451 33.45 0.18 36.11
CA ILE A 451 33.65 1.46 36.80
C ILE A 451 32.54 1.72 37.83
N LEU A 452 31.27 1.43 37.51
CA LEU A 452 30.16 1.57 38.46
C LEU A 452 30.27 0.59 39.64
N ALA A 453 30.74 -0.64 39.40
CA ALA A 453 31.02 -1.60 40.45
C ALA A 453 32.20 -1.13 41.33
N SER A 454 33.27 -0.62 40.72
CA SER A 454 34.41 -0.10 41.49
C SER A 454 34.05 1.14 42.29
N VAL A 455 33.18 2.03 41.79
CA VAL A 455 32.72 3.23 42.50
C VAL A 455 31.69 2.89 43.59
N GLY A 456 30.84 1.87 43.38
CA GLY A 456 29.89 1.39 44.39
C GLY A 456 30.55 0.83 45.65
N ASP A 457 31.78 0.32 45.55
CA ASP A 457 32.56 -0.17 46.68
C ASP A 457 33.18 0.95 47.54
N TYR A 458 33.32 2.18 47.01
CA TYR A 458 33.84 3.31 47.79
C TYR A 458 32.76 4.02 48.63
N VAL A 459 31.47 3.87 48.30
CA VAL A 459 30.36 4.58 48.99
C VAL A 459 29.79 3.79 50.17
N LYS A 460 30.13 2.51 50.32
CA LYS A 460 29.49 1.61 51.30
C LYS A 460 30.17 1.50 52.68
N LYS A 461 31.20 2.29 52.97
CA LYS A 461 31.98 2.17 54.22
C LYS A 461 31.77 3.26 55.28
N GLU A 462 30.98 4.31 55.03
CA GLU A 462 30.85 5.40 56.01
C GLU A 462 29.56 5.39 56.86
N ASP A 463 28.48 4.72 56.46
CA ASP A 463 27.19 4.83 57.18
C ASP A 463 26.71 3.54 57.86
N ILE A 464 27.47 2.97 58.81
CA ILE A 464 26.89 2.09 59.86
C ILE A 464 27.72 2.19 61.15
N LYS A 465 27.55 3.27 61.91
CA LYS A 465 27.74 3.30 63.36
C LYS A 465 26.61 4.12 63.97
N GLU A 466 26.12 3.67 65.12
CA GLU A 466 25.10 4.28 65.99
C GLU A 466 23.64 3.99 65.62
N ASP A 467 23.11 2.90 66.20
CA ASP A 467 22.05 2.98 67.22
C ASP A 467 21.55 1.57 67.55
N LYS A 468 22.16 0.98 68.58
CA LYS A 468 21.62 -0.15 69.34
C LYS A 468 21.96 0.09 70.79
N ASP A 469 21.17 0.95 71.43
CA ASP A 469 20.91 0.89 72.86
C ASP A 469 19.55 1.55 73.12
N ILE A 470 18.82 0.96 74.07
CA ILE A 470 17.56 1.40 74.70
C ILE A 470 16.31 0.57 74.30
N GLU A 471 15.62 0.14 75.36
CA GLU A 471 14.37 -0.64 75.47
C GLU A 471 14.45 -2.19 75.46
N ILE A 472 15.13 -2.74 76.47
CA ILE A 472 14.62 -3.92 77.19
C ILE A 472 14.57 -3.57 78.67
N GLN A 473 13.40 -3.13 79.15
CA GLN A 473 12.96 -3.26 80.54
C GLN A 473 11.50 -2.79 80.63
N GLU A 474 10.57 -3.74 80.64
CA GLU A 474 9.38 -3.78 81.52
C GLU A 474 8.43 -4.87 81.05
N THR A 475 8.47 -6.03 81.72
CA THR A 475 7.27 -6.76 82.17
C THR A 475 7.71 -7.93 83.04
N THR A 476 7.55 -7.76 84.35
CA THR A 476 7.32 -8.86 85.29
C THR A 476 5.93 -8.68 85.86
N VAL A 477 5.07 -9.69 85.67
CA VAL A 477 4.12 -10.35 86.58
C VAL A 477 3.09 -11.09 85.73
#